data_AF-A0A965RA30-F1
#
_entry.id   AF-A0A965RA30-F1
#
_cell.length_a   1.000
_cell.length_b   1.000
_cell.length_c   1.000
_cell.angle_alpha   90.00
_cell.angle_beta   90.00
_cell.angle_gamma   90.00
#
_symmetry.space_group_name_H-M   'P 1'
#
loop_
_entity.id
_entity.type
_entity.pdbx_description
1 polymer ?
#
loop_
_entity_poly.entity_id
_entity_poly.type
_entity_poly.pdbx_seq_one_letter_code
_entity_poly.pdbx_strand_id
1 'polypeptide(L)'
;MQYTLKKSLGQHFLHDEQMCKKIVAQITHSSDMRLVEIGPGGGAITKYLLNWKDIELKLIEVDDEKVDYLKHTYPQLEDKIIHQDVLKASKPFDTSFSIIGNFPYNISSPIMFLVYDWEDQVQEVIGMFQKEVAQRIASKSGSKVYGILSVLMQTFFDIEYLFD
;
A
#
# COMPACT_ATOMS: atom_id res chain seq x y z
N MET A 1 5.83 -22.44 -6.28
CA MET A 1 7.14 -21.83 -6.58
C MET A 1 7.66 -21.19 -5.30
N GLN A 2 8.90 -21.46 -4.88
CA GLN A 2 9.53 -20.74 -3.75
C GLN A 2 10.09 -19.42 -4.29
N TYR A 3 9.84 -18.30 -3.60
CA TYR A 3 10.43 -16.99 -3.90
C TYR A 3 11.45 -16.61 -2.83
N THR A 4 12.36 -15.69 -3.13
CA THR A 4 13.40 -15.26 -2.17
C THR A 4 13.12 -13.85 -1.64
N LEU A 5 13.64 -13.54 -0.45
CA LEU A 5 13.66 -12.18 0.10
C LEU A 5 14.78 -11.36 -0.56
N LYS A 6 14.43 -10.24 -1.17
CA LYS A 6 15.40 -9.26 -1.69
C LYS A 6 15.57 -8.13 -0.68
N LYS A 7 16.66 -8.17 0.09
CA LYS A 7 17.01 -7.13 1.07
C LYS A 7 17.15 -5.74 0.44
N SER A 8 17.61 -5.66 -0.81
CA SER A 8 17.73 -4.39 -1.56
C SER A 8 16.40 -3.68 -1.76
N LEU A 9 15.28 -4.42 -1.77
CA LEU A 9 13.93 -3.90 -1.93
C LEU A 9 13.24 -3.63 -0.59
N GLY A 10 13.93 -3.81 0.55
CA GLY A 10 13.35 -3.57 1.87
C GLY A 10 12.16 -4.48 2.22
N GLN A 11 12.11 -5.69 1.64
CA GLN A 11 10.99 -6.61 1.81
C GLN A 11 10.92 -7.16 3.24
N HIS A 12 9.74 -7.01 3.86
CA HIS A 12 9.35 -7.66 5.11
C HIS A 12 8.01 -8.35 4.90
N PHE A 13 7.97 -9.68 4.88
CA PHE A 13 6.71 -10.40 4.66
C PHE A 13 5.83 -10.40 5.91
N LEU A 14 4.58 -9.98 5.72
CA LEU A 14 3.53 -10.09 6.71
C LEU A 14 3.00 -11.53 6.71
N HIS A 15 3.37 -12.32 7.71
CA HIS A 15 2.92 -13.71 7.88
C HIS A 15 1.73 -13.84 8.84
N ASP A 16 1.46 -12.79 9.63
CA ASP A 16 0.34 -12.80 10.57
C ASP A 16 -0.99 -12.58 9.82
N GLU A 17 -1.75 -13.66 9.70
CA GLU A 17 -3.07 -13.68 9.08
C GLU A 17 -4.09 -12.78 9.78
N GLN A 18 -4.01 -12.66 11.11
CA GLN A 18 -4.90 -11.77 11.85
C GLN A 18 -4.56 -10.32 11.57
N MET A 19 -3.27 -9.99 11.49
CA MET A 19 -2.85 -8.64 11.11
C MET A 19 -3.28 -8.28 9.69
N CYS A 20 -3.14 -9.20 8.73
CA CYS A 20 -3.62 -8.99 7.36
C CYS A 20 -5.13 -8.68 7.33
N LYS A 21 -5.93 -9.46 8.05
CA LYS A 21 -7.39 -9.24 8.16
C LYS A 21 -7.71 -7.91 8.83
N LYS A 22 -6.98 -7.54 9.88
CA LYS A 22 -7.14 -6.25 10.56
C LYS A 22 -6.89 -5.10 9.60
N ILE A 23 -5.77 -5.12 8.87
CA ILE A 23 -5.41 -4.10 7.87
C ILE A 23 -6.52 -3.97 6.81
N VAL A 24 -6.95 -5.08 6.21
CA VAL A 24 -8.02 -5.05 5.19
C VAL A 24 -9.33 -4.51 5.75
N ALA A 25 -9.67 -4.82 7.01
CA ALA A 25 -10.87 -4.34 7.66
C ALA A 25 -10.86 -2.83 7.98
N GLN A 26 -9.71 -2.14 7.83
CA GLN A 26 -9.65 -0.68 7.99
C GLN A 26 -9.98 0.09 6.73
N ILE A 27 -9.97 -0.55 5.55
CA ILE A 27 -10.43 0.12 4.34
C ILE A 27 -11.93 0.38 4.45
N THR A 28 -12.34 1.57 4.01
CA THR A 28 -13.74 1.90 3.80
C THR A 28 -14.27 1.19 2.54
N HIS A 29 -14.72 -0.05 2.69
CA HIS A 29 -15.23 -0.85 1.57
C HIS A 29 -16.53 -0.24 1.02
N SER A 30 -16.55 -0.03 -0.29
CA SER A 30 -17.75 0.34 -1.03
C SER A 30 -17.81 -0.42 -2.36
N SER A 31 -19.03 -0.63 -2.85
CA SER A 31 -19.25 -1.27 -4.15
C SER A 31 -18.69 -0.39 -5.27
N ASP A 32 -18.10 -1.03 -6.27
CA ASP A 32 -17.42 -0.42 -7.41
C ASP A 32 -16.22 0.48 -7.04
N MET A 33 -15.69 0.36 -5.81
CA MET A 33 -14.49 1.11 -5.42
C MET A 33 -13.27 0.66 -6.22
N ARG A 34 -12.37 1.60 -6.45
CA ARG A 34 -11.07 1.35 -7.06
C ARG A 34 -10.03 1.24 -5.96
N LEU A 35 -9.26 0.16 -5.99
CA LEU A 35 -8.26 -0.12 -4.98
C LEU A 35 -6.95 -0.48 -5.65
N VAL A 36 -5.87 0.16 -5.21
CA VAL A 36 -4.51 -0.25 -5.57
C VAL A 36 -3.79 -0.82 -4.36
N GLU A 37 -3.25 -2.04 -4.51
CA GLU A 37 -2.30 -2.60 -3.55
C GLU A 37 -0.87 -2.31 -4.02
N ILE A 38 -0.09 -1.60 -3.20
CA ILE A 38 1.34 -1.33 -3.48
C ILE A 38 2.19 -2.36 -2.73
N GLY A 39 3.09 -3.02 -3.47
CA GLY A 39 3.98 -4.03 -2.91
C GLY A 39 3.24 -5.27 -2.39
N PRO A 40 2.40 -5.94 -3.21
CA PRO A 40 1.67 -7.15 -2.81
C PRO A 40 2.61 -8.29 -2.38
N GLY A 41 3.85 -8.33 -2.90
CA GLY A 41 4.85 -9.33 -2.54
C GLY A 41 4.32 -10.76 -2.69
N GLY A 42 4.25 -11.49 -1.57
CA GLY A 42 3.73 -12.86 -1.54
C GLY A 42 2.20 -12.99 -1.52
N GLY A 43 1.45 -11.90 -1.72
CA GLY A 43 -0.01 -11.91 -1.72
C GLY A 43 -0.65 -11.98 -0.32
N ALA A 44 0.06 -11.53 0.72
CA ALA A 44 -0.40 -11.62 2.11
C ALA A 44 -1.71 -10.86 2.35
N ILE A 45 -1.82 -9.64 1.80
CA ILE A 45 -3.03 -8.81 1.82
C ILE A 45 -3.91 -9.15 0.61
N THR A 46 -3.32 -9.28 -0.60
CA THR A 46 -4.01 -9.61 -1.85
C THR A 46 -5.07 -10.70 -1.73
N LYS A 47 -4.76 -11.82 -1.06
CA LYS A 47 -5.69 -12.95 -0.92
C LYS A 47 -6.99 -12.61 -0.19
N TYR A 48 -6.95 -11.62 0.70
CA TYR A 48 -8.12 -11.15 1.44
C TYR A 48 -8.93 -10.16 0.61
N LEU A 49 -8.26 -9.27 -0.13
CA LEU A 49 -8.90 -8.35 -1.07
C LEU A 49 -9.66 -9.08 -2.17
N LEU A 50 -9.15 -10.23 -2.62
CA LEU A 50 -9.81 -11.09 -3.60
C LEU A 50 -11.19 -11.63 -3.16
N ASN A 51 -11.55 -11.54 -1.88
CA ASN A 51 -12.89 -11.87 -1.40
C ASN A 51 -13.93 -10.81 -1.76
N TRP A 52 -13.51 -9.57 -2.02
CA TRP A 52 -14.38 -8.49 -2.46
C TRP A 52 -14.52 -8.57 -3.98
N LYS A 53 -15.69 -9.01 -4.44
CA LYS A 53 -15.98 -9.25 -5.87
C LYS A 53 -16.47 -8.00 -6.59
N ASP A 54 -16.81 -6.98 -5.83
CA ASP A 54 -17.42 -5.73 -6.24
C ASP A 54 -16.40 -4.58 -6.24
N ILE A 55 -15.11 -4.87 -6.38
CA ILE A 55 -14.06 -3.84 -6.44
C ILE A 55 -13.22 -3.97 -7.70
N GLU A 56 -12.70 -2.85 -8.17
CA GLU A 56 -11.68 -2.79 -9.23
C GLU A 56 -10.30 -2.76 -8.58
N LEU A 57 -9.71 -3.93 -8.38
CA LEU A 57 -8.36 -4.08 -7.80
C LEU A 57 -7.26 -3.99 -8.86
N LYS A 58 -6.23 -3.19 -8.59
CA LYS A 58 -4.93 -3.20 -9.30
C LYS A 58 -3.79 -3.43 -8.31
N LEU A 59 -2.70 -4.01 -8.79
CA LEU A 59 -1.49 -4.25 -7.99
C LEU A 59 -0.30 -3.51 -8.61
N ILE A 60 0.56 -2.89 -7.80
CA ILE A 60 1.84 -2.35 -8.28
C ILE A 60 2.98 -3.12 -7.61
N GLU A 61 3.78 -3.81 -8.41
CA GLU A 61 4.90 -4.63 -7.95
C GLU A 61 6.11 -4.44 -8.88
N VAL A 62 7.30 -4.29 -8.29
CA VAL A 62 8.55 -4.06 -9.03
C VAL A 62 9.38 -5.34 -9.14
N ASP A 63 9.21 -6.28 -8.22
CA ASP A 63 10.00 -7.51 -8.17
C ASP A 63 9.46 -8.57 -9.14
N ASP A 64 10.25 -8.88 -10.18
CA ASP A 64 9.93 -9.88 -11.21
C ASP A 64 9.49 -11.23 -10.62
N GLU A 65 10.18 -11.72 -9.57
CA GLU A 65 9.84 -13.01 -8.93
C GLU A 65 8.46 -12.97 -8.26
N LYS A 66 8.04 -11.79 -7.80
CA LYS A 66 6.74 -11.59 -7.16
C LYS A 66 5.63 -11.44 -8.17
N VAL A 67 5.88 -10.71 -9.25
CA VAL A 67 4.96 -10.64 -10.38
C VAL A 67 4.69 -12.03 -10.91
N ASP A 68 5.73 -12.82 -11.18
CA ASP A 68 5.58 -14.21 -11.64
C ASP A 68 4.83 -15.06 -10.62
N TYR A 69 5.18 -14.98 -9.33
CA TYR A 69 4.47 -15.69 -8.28
C TYR A 69 2.98 -15.33 -8.23
N LEU A 70 2.64 -14.05 -8.31
CA LEU A 70 1.26 -13.55 -8.26
C LEU A 70 0.45 -14.01 -9.47
N LYS A 71 1.02 -13.95 -10.68
CA LYS A 71 0.37 -14.44 -11.90
C LYS A 71 0.07 -15.94 -11.82
N HIS A 72 1.01 -16.74 -11.33
CA HIS A 72 0.80 -18.19 -11.16
C HIS A 72 -0.21 -18.51 -10.05
N THR A 73 -0.18 -17.76 -8.94
CA THR A 73 -1.01 -18.05 -7.76
C THR A 73 -2.43 -17.50 -7.89
N TYR A 74 -2.58 -16.36 -8.57
CA TYR A 74 -3.83 -15.64 -8.79
C TYR A 74 -3.98 -15.26 -10.26
N PRO A 75 -4.23 -16.21 -11.18
CA PRO A 75 -4.32 -15.92 -12.61
C PRO A 75 -5.34 -14.83 -12.96
N GLN A 76 -6.41 -14.70 -12.17
CA GLN A 76 -7.42 -13.64 -12.33
C GLN A 76 -6.90 -12.20 -12.10
N LEU A 77 -5.65 -12.05 -11.63
CA LEU A 77 -4.99 -10.77 -11.41
C LEU A 77 -3.96 -10.43 -12.50
N GLU A 78 -3.72 -11.30 -13.49
CA GLU A 78 -2.66 -11.08 -14.48
C GLU A 78 -2.78 -9.72 -15.18
N ASP A 79 -3.96 -9.38 -15.68
CA ASP A 79 -4.25 -8.10 -16.34
C ASP A 79 -4.37 -6.90 -15.37
N LYS A 80 -4.27 -7.17 -14.05
CA LYS A 80 -4.40 -6.18 -12.98
C LYS A 80 -3.06 -5.82 -12.34
N ILE A 81 -1.98 -6.52 -12.70
CA ILE A 81 -0.64 -6.27 -12.17
C ILE A 81 0.08 -5.24 -13.05
N ILE A 82 0.33 -4.08 -12.47
CA ILE A 82 1.23 -3.05 -13.00
C ILE A 82 2.64 -3.41 -12.53
N HIS A 83 3.41 -4.03 -13.42
CA HIS A 83 4.80 -4.40 -13.17
C HIS A 83 5.70 -3.18 -13.33
N GLN A 84 5.85 -2.39 -12.27
CA GLN A 84 6.61 -1.14 -12.29
C GLN A 84 7.11 -0.76 -10.88
N ASP A 85 8.20 0.00 -10.84
CA ASP A 85 8.57 0.78 -9.66
C ASP A 85 7.47 1.81 -9.35
N VAL A 86 6.83 1.68 -8.20
CA VAL A 86 5.72 2.55 -7.79
C VAL A 86 6.11 4.03 -7.77
N LEU A 87 7.37 4.36 -7.45
CA LEU A 87 7.86 5.74 -7.41
C LEU A 87 7.98 6.36 -8.82
N LYS A 88 7.80 5.56 -9.87
CA LYS A 88 7.81 5.98 -11.28
C LYS A 88 6.48 5.70 -11.98
N ALA A 89 5.51 5.13 -11.26
CA ALA A 89 4.20 4.80 -11.82
C ALA A 89 3.39 6.07 -12.03
N SER A 90 2.53 6.05 -13.06
CA SER A 90 1.41 6.99 -13.15
C SER A 90 0.29 6.57 -12.21
N LYS A 91 -0.70 7.44 -12.02
CA LYS A 91 -1.92 7.09 -11.29
C LYS A 91 -2.53 5.81 -11.90
N PRO A 92 -2.88 4.80 -11.09
CA PRO A 92 -3.36 3.52 -11.60
C PRO A 92 -4.78 3.59 -12.15
N PHE A 93 -5.53 4.66 -11.86
CA PHE A 93 -6.89 4.89 -12.33
C PHE A 93 -7.06 6.34 -12.79
N ASP A 94 -8.01 6.56 -13.70
CA ASP A 94 -8.35 7.91 -14.21
C ASP A 94 -9.25 8.70 -13.23
N THR A 95 -9.77 8.03 -12.21
CA THR A 95 -10.73 8.55 -11.23
C THR A 95 -10.31 8.14 -9.83
N SER A 96 -10.99 8.67 -8.82
CA SER A 96 -10.65 8.43 -7.41
C SER A 96 -10.50 6.95 -7.03
N PHE A 97 -9.53 6.68 -6.16
CA PHE A 97 -9.15 5.34 -5.70
C PHE A 97 -8.58 5.37 -4.27
N SER A 98 -8.59 4.21 -3.62
CA SER A 98 -7.91 3.99 -2.33
C SER A 98 -6.62 3.21 -2.52
N ILE A 99 -5.69 3.36 -1.58
CA ILE A 99 -4.39 2.68 -1.57
C ILE A 99 -4.32 1.79 -0.34
N ILE A 100 -3.83 0.57 -0.52
CA ILE A 100 -3.49 -0.34 0.57
C ILE A 100 -2.10 -0.93 0.38
N GLY A 101 -1.40 -1.25 1.45
CA GLY A 101 -0.15 -1.99 1.30
C GLY A 101 0.58 -2.28 2.60
N ASN A 102 1.47 -3.25 2.51
CA ASN A 102 2.57 -3.39 3.46
C ASN A 102 3.79 -2.70 2.85
N PHE A 103 3.95 -1.41 3.13
CA PHE A 103 4.89 -0.59 2.37
C PHE A 103 6.34 -0.98 2.67
N PRO A 104 7.20 -1.09 1.64
CA PRO A 104 8.61 -1.40 1.87
C PRO A 104 9.28 -0.28 2.66
N TYR A 105 10.00 -0.65 3.71
CA TYR A 105 10.47 0.27 4.73
C TYR A 105 11.48 1.30 4.23
N ASN A 106 12.27 0.94 3.22
CA ASN A 106 13.25 1.82 2.59
C ASN A 106 12.62 2.94 1.74
N ILE A 107 11.39 2.76 1.27
CA ILE A 107 10.70 3.70 0.38
C ILE A 107 9.37 4.22 0.93
N SER A 108 9.04 3.94 2.20
CA SER A 108 7.79 4.41 2.80
C SER A 108 7.61 5.93 2.72
N SER A 109 8.66 6.71 2.98
CA SER A 109 8.60 8.18 2.85
C SER A 109 8.40 8.64 1.40
N PRO A 110 9.17 8.15 0.41
CA PRO A 110 8.88 8.35 -1.01
C PRO A 110 7.46 7.99 -1.45
N ILE A 111 6.89 6.87 -0.95
CA ILE A 111 5.50 6.49 -1.23
C ILE A 111 4.54 7.56 -0.73
N MET A 112 4.76 8.14 0.46
CA MET A 112 3.89 9.20 0.96
C MET A 112 3.99 10.51 0.15
N PHE A 113 5.16 10.82 -0.40
CA PHE A 113 5.28 11.94 -1.34
C PHE A 113 4.53 11.66 -2.65
N LEU A 114 4.57 10.43 -3.16
CA LEU A 114 3.78 10.02 -4.32
C LEU A 114 2.28 10.10 -4.05
N VAL A 115 1.84 9.67 -2.86
CA VAL A 115 0.44 9.81 -2.41
C VAL A 115 0.03 11.29 -2.41
N TYR A 116 0.90 12.17 -1.92
CA TYR A 116 0.68 13.61 -1.97
C TYR A 116 0.58 14.13 -3.42
N ASP A 117 1.44 13.66 -4.33
CA ASP A 117 1.36 14.01 -5.75
C ASP A 117 0.06 13.50 -6.43
N TRP A 118 -0.62 12.53 -5.81
CA TRP A 118 -1.89 11.96 -6.26
C TRP A 118 -3.10 12.39 -5.41
N GLU A 119 -2.95 13.39 -4.53
CA GLU A 119 -3.94 13.73 -3.50
C GLU A 119 -5.34 14.03 -4.05
N ASP A 120 -5.43 14.62 -5.24
CA ASP A 120 -6.67 14.94 -5.94
C ASP A 120 -7.53 13.70 -6.30
N GLN A 121 -6.93 12.50 -6.29
CA GLN A 121 -7.61 11.24 -6.59
C GLN A 121 -7.56 10.22 -5.46
N VAL A 122 -6.63 10.34 -4.51
CA VAL A 122 -6.50 9.40 -3.40
C VAL A 122 -7.55 9.69 -2.33
N GLN A 123 -8.49 8.77 -2.14
CA GLN A 123 -9.55 8.92 -1.12
C GLN A 123 -9.11 8.46 0.26
N GLU A 124 -8.28 7.41 0.31
CA GLU A 124 -7.90 6.74 1.55
C GLU A 124 -6.57 6.01 1.34
N VAL A 125 -5.73 5.97 2.38
CA VAL A 125 -4.50 5.19 2.38
C VAL A 125 -4.43 4.36 3.66
N ILE A 126 -4.43 3.04 3.51
CA ILE A 126 -4.22 2.09 4.61
C ILE A 126 -2.87 1.39 4.42
N GLY A 127 -1.89 1.77 5.24
CA GLY A 127 -0.52 1.27 5.11
C GLY A 127 0.03 0.69 6.40
N MET A 128 0.76 -0.41 6.30
CA MET A 128 1.72 -0.80 7.33
C MET A 128 3.08 -0.14 7.05
N PHE A 129 3.67 0.45 8.08
CA PHE A 129 4.93 1.18 8.00
C PHE A 129 5.88 0.71 9.10
N GLN A 130 7.16 1.09 9.01
CA GLN A 130 7.98 1.11 10.22
C GLN A 130 7.36 2.07 11.24
N LYS A 131 7.35 1.64 12.50
CA LYS A 131 6.81 2.39 13.63
C LYS A 131 7.26 3.85 13.66
N GLU A 132 8.55 4.12 13.47
CA GLU A 132 9.08 5.50 13.47
C GLU A 132 8.53 6.37 12.33
N VAL A 133 8.26 5.78 11.17
CA VAL A 133 7.69 6.49 10.02
C VAL A 133 6.21 6.78 10.25
N ALA A 134 5.44 5.79 10.72
CA ALA A 134 4.04 6.00 11.08
C ALA A 134 3.89 7.06 12.19
N GLN A 135 4.72 6.99 13.23
CA GLN A 135 4.75 8.00 14.30
C GLN A 135 5.11 9.39 13.78
N ARG A 136 6.02 9.50 12.81
CA ARG A 136 6.35 10.77 12.16
C ARG A 136 5.16 11.34 11.39
N ILE A 137 4.48 10.54 10.57
CA ILE A 137 3.32 10.97 9.77
C ILE A 137 2.19 11.45 10.70
N ALA A 138 1.93 10.72 11.80
CA ALA A 138 0.90 11.05 12.78
C ALA A 138 1.33 12.07 13.85
N SER A 139 2.59 12.53 13.86
CA SER A 139 3.10 13.43 14.89
C SER A 139 2.42 14.79 14.80
N LYS A 140 1.91 15.32 15.92
CA LYS A 140 1.37 16.69 16.00
C LYS A 140 2.48 17.74 15.98
N SER A 141 2.13 18.98 15.63
CA SER A 141 3.04 20.13 15.69
C SER A 141 3.63 20.32 17.10
N GLY A 142 4.88 20.79 17.17
CA GLY A 142 5.61 21.00 18.43
C GLY A 142 6.34 19.77 18.98
N SER A 143 6.16 18.59 18.37
CA SER A 143 6.92 17.37 18.67
C SER A 143 8.30 17.38 18.00
N LYS A 144 9.30 16.72 18.63
CA LYS A 144 10.62 16.49 18.02
C LYS A 144 10.58 15.58 16.78
N VAL A 145 9.53 14.78 16.65
CA VAL A 145 9.33 13.85 15.52
C VAL A 145 8.59 14.54 14.36
N TYR A 146 7.99 15.71 14.59
CA TYR A 146 7.28 16.48 13.58
C TYR A 146 8.23 16.92 12.45
N GLY A 147 7.84 16.69 11.21
CA GLY A 147 8.66 17.04 10.05
C GLY A 147 7.83 17.28 8.79
N ILE A 148 8.50 17.35 7.63
CA ILE A 148 7.86 17.68 6.35
C ILE A 148 6.69 16.74 6.01
N LEU A 149 6.84 15.44 6.25
CA LEU A 149 5.77 14.47 6.02
C LEU A 149 4.56 14.70 6.94
N SER A 150 4.81 15.08 8.20
CA SER A 150 3.73 15.43 9.12
C SER A 150 2.94 16.63 8.60
N VAL A 151 3.64 17.68 8.14
CA VAL A 151 3.00 18.89 7.58
C VAL A 151 2.18 18.54 6.34
N LEU A 152 2.80 17.91 5.35
CA LEU A 152 2.15 17.63 4.07
C LEU A 152 0.96 16.69 4.26
N MET A 153 1.15 15.55 4.91
CA MET A 153 0.09 14.57 5.04
C MET A 153 -1.09 15.10 5.85
N GLN A 154 -0.84 15.80 6.96
CA GLN A 154 -1.92 16.37 7.80
C GLN A 154 -2.61 17.60 7.18
N THR A 155 -2.05 18.18 6.12
CA THR A 155 -2.71 19.28 5.39
C THR A 155 -3.78 18.76 4.43
N PHE A 156 -3.56 17.58 3.84
CA PHE A 156 -4.43 17.04 2.79
C PHE A 156 -5.25 15.83 3.27
N PHE A 157 -4.85 15.18 4.36
CA PHE A 157 -5.49 13.98 4.88
C PHE A 157 -5.68 14.06 6.39
N ASP A 158 -6.76 13.46 6.87
CA ASP A 158 -6.91 13.11 8.27
C ASP A 158 -6.05 11.87 8.57
N ILE A 159 -5.22 11.96 9.62
CA ILE A 159 -4.24 10.91 9.95
C ILE A 159 -4.60 10.23 11.26
N GLU A 160 -4.73 8.91 11.22
CA GLU A 160 -4.97 8.06 12.39
C GLU A 160 -3.88 6.97 12.50
N TYR A 161 -3.39 6.76 13.73
CA TYR A 161 -2.49 5.66 14.05
C TYR A 161 -3.31 4.48 14.60
N LEU A 162 -3.52 3.46 13.78
CA LEU A 162 -4.53 2.42 14.03
C LEU A 162 -4.10 1.38 15.08
N PHE A 163 -2.91 0.79 14.93
CA PHE A 163 -2.39 -0.24 15.85
C PHE A 163 -0.86 -0.49 15.68
N ASP A 164 -0.25 -1.15 16.67
CA ASP A 164 1.17 -1.60 16.74
C ASP A 164 1.23 -3.04 17.24
#